data_AF-A0A2E8ZX57-F1
#
_entry.id   AF-A0A2E8ZX57-F1
#
_cell.length_a   1.000
_cell.length_b   1.000
_cell.length_c   1.000
_cell.angle_alpha   90.00
_cell.angle_beta   90.00
_cell.angle_gamma   90.00
#
_symmetry.space_group_name_H-M   'P 1'
#
loop_
_entity.id
_entity.type
_entity.pdbx_description
1 polymer ?
#
loop_
_entity_poly.entity_id
_entity_poly.type
_entity_poly.pdbx_seq_one_letter_code
_entity_poly.pdbx_strand_id
1 'polypeptide(L)'
;MTAARALPVNDFRPGFRLPPSLMKGLRGSAYLSNVPVNPDQHSLAGCTPQLSELIEETLPLVWHLLTRSGQSGAEPVCFIYINPRTSLADNAAALVQLFGQLDGMQAAVVPISASHATILHSFRMALPSLSGGRVSKVRLLYIGDSANRGPMEAMANESHMPFSYHALY
;
A
#
# COMPACT_ATOMS: atom_id res chain seq x y z
N MET A 1 -14.16 2.47 -33.02
CA MET A 1 -13.50 1.54 -32.09
C MET A 1 -12.13 2.10 -31.77
N THR A 2 -12.00 2.81 -30.66
CA THR A 2 -10.77 3.53 -30.30
C THR A 2 -9.95 2.64 -29.38
N ALA A 3 -8.78 2.21 -29.85
CA ALA A 3 -7.87 1.37 -29.09
C ALA A 3 -7.44 2.09 -27.80
N ALA A 4 -7.74 1.49 -26.66
CA ALA A 4 -7.24 1.91 -25.36
C ALA A 4 -5.72 1.75 -25.36
N ARG A 5 -5.01 2.87 -25.47
CA ARG A 5 -3.56 2.93 -25.38
C ARG A 5 -3.17 2.63 -23.94
N ALA A 6 -2.69 1.41 -23.69
CA ALA A 6 -2.10 1.06 -22.40
C ALA A 6 -0.94 2.03 -22.13
N LEU A 7 -1.08 2.85 -21.09
CA LEU A 7 0.01 3.71 -20.63
C LEU A 7 1.20 2.82 -20.23
N PRO A 8 2.42 3.14 -20.65
CA PRO A 8 3.59 2.39 -20.22
C PRO A 8 3.72 2.51 -18.70
N VAL A 9 4.02 1.39 -18.04
CA VAL A 9 4.25 1.24 -16.58
C VAL A 9 5.41 2.13 -16.05
N ASN A 10 6.06 2.92 -16.90
CA ASN A 10 7.30 3.65 -16.62
C ASN A 10 7.15 4.97 -15.85
N ASP A 11 5.95 5.57 -15.75
CA ASP A 11 5.77 6.87 -15.08
C ASP A 11 5.13 6.79 -13.68
N PHE A 12 4.85 5.59 -13.18
CA PHE A 12 4.28 5.40 -11.85
C PHE A 12 5.37 5.43 -10.76
N ARG A 13 5.41 6.52 -9.98
CA ARG A 13 6.30 6.70 -8.82
C ARG A 13 5.51 7.23 -7.61
N PRO A 14 4.76 6.38 -6.90
CA PRO A 14 3.97 6.80 -5.74
C PRO A 14 4.83 7.16 -4.52
N GLY A 15 6.16 6.99 -4.65
CA GLY A 15 7.13 7.25 -3.60
C GLY A 15 8.48 6.61 -3.94
N PHE A 16 9.21 6.21 -2.89
CA PHE A 16 10.53 5.62 -2.98
C PHE A 16 10.48 4.18 -3.50
N ARG A 17 11.25 3.83 -4.54
CA ARG A 17 11.31 2.45 -5.05
C ARG A 17 12.18 1.58 -4.13
N LEU A 18 11.62 0.49 -3.61
CA LEU A 18 12.38 -0.44 -2.76
C LEU A 18 13.56 -1.05 -3.54
N PRO A 19 14.73 -1.22 -2.90
CA PRO A 19 15.91 -1.75 -3.55
C PRO A 19 15.70 -3.22 -3.94
N PRO A 20 16.27 -3.66 -5.08
CA PRO A 20 16.12 -5.04 -5.56
C PRO A 20 16.55 -6.12 -4.56
N SER A 21 17.47 -5.80 -3.65
CA SER A 21 17.92 -6.70 -2.58
C SER A 21 16.79 -7.14 -1.65
N LEU A 22 15.81 -6.26 -1.40
CA LEU A 22 14.63 -6.53 -0.59
C LEU A 22 13.49 -7.16 -1.41
N MET A 23 13.53 -7.02 -2.74
CA MET A 23 12.50 -7.53 -3.64
C MET A 23 12.75 -8.97 -4.11
N LYS A 24 13.66 -9.71 -3.47
CA LYS A 24 13.97 -11.11 -3.83
C LYS A 24 12.69 -11.97 -3.77
N GLY A 25 12.11 -12.28 -4.93
CA GLY A 25 10.88 -13.07 -5.06
C GLY A 25 9.73 -12.34 -5.77
N LEU A 26 9.80 -11.01 -5.93
CA LEU A 26 8.86 -10.25 -6.76
C LEU A 26 9.34 -10.20 -8.21
N ARG A 27 8.41 -10.44 -9.14
CA ARG A 27 8.62 -10.14 -10.57
C ARG A 27 8.29 -8.67 -10.92
N GLY A 28 7.71 -7.94 -9.97
CA GLY A 28 7.17 -6.60 -10.14
C GLY A 28 8.00 -5.53 -9.43
N SER A 29 7.44 -4.33 -9.33
CA SER A 29 8.08 -3.21 -8.62
C SER A 29 7.39 -2.96 -7.29
N ALA A 30 8.17 -2.71 -6.24
CA ALA A 30 7.66 -2.28 -4.95
C ALA A 30 8.07 -0.84 -4.66
N TYR A 31 7.14 -0.08 -4.09
CA TYR A 31 7.28 1.34 -3.77
C TYR A 31 6.84 1.60 -2.34
N LEU A 32 7.43 2.60 -1.70
CA LEU A 32 7.12 3.06 -0.36
C LEU A 32 6.72 4.53 -0.41
N SER A 33 5.51 4.82 0.06
CA SER A 33 4.93 6.15 0.11
C SER A 33 4.78 6.66 1.55
N ASN A 34 4.55 7.96 1.69
CA ASN A 34 4.38 8.67 2.96
C ASN A 34 5.54 8.48 3.95
N VAL A 35 6.77 8.45 3.44
CA VAL A 35 7.98 8.42 4.27
C VAL A 35 8.28 9.84 4.74
N PRO A 36 8.67 10.07 6.00
CA PRO A 36 9.30 11.32 6.40
C PRO A 36 10.63 11.46 5.65
N VAL A 37 10.61 12.13 4.49
CA VAL A 37 11.79 12.28 3.64
C VAL A 37 12.71 13.31 4.29
N ASN A 38 13.96 12.92 4.55
CA ASN A 38 15.05 13.89 4.51
C ASN A 38 15.36 14.10 3.02
N PRO A 39 15.11 15.30 2.45
CA PRO A 39 15.03 15.53 1.00
C PRO A 39 16.29 15.12 0.20
N ASP A 40 17.41 14.92 0.86
CA ASP A 40 18.69 14.56 0.25
C ASP A 40 18.93 13.05 0.05
N GLN A 41 18.06 12.17 0.56
CA GLN A 41 18.33 10.72 0.55
C GLN A 41 17.35 9.92 -0.32
N HIS A 42 17.82 9.59 -1.53
CA HIS A 42 17.17 8.67 -2.46
C HIS A 42 17.53 7.20 -2.14
N SER A 43 17.54 6.82 -0.86
CA SER A 43 17.85 5.46 -0.40
C SER A 43 17.02 5.11 0.83
N LEU A 44 16.66 3.83 1.01
CA LEU A 44 16.14 3.34 2.31
C LEU A 44 17.09 3.61 3.47
N ALA A 45 18.35 3.95 3.20
CA ALA A 45 19.29 4.44 4.21
C ALA A 45 18.79 5.71 4.94
N GLY A 46 17.81 6.45 4.37
CA GLY A 46 17.12 7.56 5.02
C GLY A 46 15.79 7.21 5.68
N CYS A 47 15.33 5.96 5.56
CA CYS A 47 14.23 5.46 6.37
C CYS A 47 14.76 5.17 7.79
N THR A 48 13.93 5.39 8.81
CA THR A 48 14.31 4.99 10.16
C THR A 48 14.51 3.47 10.21
N PRO A 49 15.43 2.92 11.03
CA PRO A 49 15.66 1.47 11.12
C PRO A 49 14.37 0.66 11.33
N GLN A 50 13.46 1.22 12.14
CA GLN A 50 12.14 0.65 12.42
C GLN A 50 11.27 0.49 11.17
N LEU A 51 11.32 1.43 10.23
CA LEU A 51 10.55 1.35 8.98
C LEU A 51 11.15 0.29 8.04
N SER A 52 12.47 0.18 8.01
CA SER A 52 13.15 -0.87 7.24
C SER A 52 12.80 -2.26 7.77
N GLU A 53 12.87 -2.47 9.09
CA GLU A 53 12.45 -3.73 9.74
C GLU A 53 11.00 -4.08 9.42
N LEU A 54 10.08 -3.12 9.58
CA LEU A 54 8.66 -3.29 9.27
C LEU A 54 8.43 -3.76 7.82
N ILE A 55 9.16 -3.19 6.86
CA ILE A 55 9.08 -3.58 5.45
C ILE A 55 9.65 -4.98 5.24
N GLU A 56 10.83 -5.26 5.80
CA GLU A 56 11.52 -6.55 5.69
C GLU A 56 10.67 -7.70 6.25
N GLU A 57 9.98 -7.48 7.37
CA GLU A 57 9.07 -8.46 7.97
C GLU A 57 7.77 -8.63 7.18
N THR A 58 7.24 -7.54 6.62
CA THR A 58 5.95 -7.56 5.90
C THR A 58 6.07 -8.15 4.49
N LEU A 59 7.21 -7.96 3.83
CA LEU A 59 7.44 -8.37 2.44
C LEU A 59 7.17 -9.86 2.16
N PRO A 60 7.72 -10.82 2.93
CA PRO A 60 7.43 -12.25 2.76
C PRO A 60 5.94 -12.59 2.79
N LEU A 61 5.20 -11.92 3.67
CA LEU A 61 3.76 -12.12 3.84
C LEU A 61 2.98 -11.55 2.66
N VAL A 62 3.38 -10.39 2.16
CA VAL A 62 2.83 -9.80 0.92
C VAL A 62 2.99 -10.77 -0.24
N TRP A 63 4.17 -11.37 -0.40
CA TRP A 63 4.43 -12.32 -1.49
C TRP A 63 3.57 -13.58 -1.37
N HIS A 64 3.44 -14.11 -0.16
CA HIS A 64 2.56 -15.24 0.10
C HIS A 64 1.11 -14.93 -0.32
N LEU A 65 0.58 -13.76 0.07
CA LEU A 65 -0.77 -13.32 -0.28
C LEU A 65 -0.98 -13.14 -1.79
N LEU A 66 -0.01 -12.51 -2.47
CA LEU A 66 -0.09 -12.28 -3.92
C LEU A 66 -0.02 -13.59 -4.71
N THR A 67 0.88 -14.50 -4.32
CA THR A 67 1.01 -15.82 -4.97
C THR A 67 -0.27 -16.63 -4.82
N ARG A 68 -0.85 -16.65 -3.61
CA ARG A 68 -2.06 -17.41 -3.29
C ARG A 68 -3.31 -16.87 -3.99
N SER A 69 -3.31 -15.60 -4.37
CA SER A 69 -4.40 -14.97 -5.13
C SER A 69 -4.26 -15.10 -6.65
N GLY A 70 -3.26 -15.86 -7.13
CA GLY A 70 -3.06 -16.14 -8.55
C GLY A 70 -2.50 -14.94 -9.34
N GLN A 71 -2.06 -13.88 -8.66
CA GLN A 71 -1.45 -12.74 -9.32
C GLN A 71 -0.01 -13.05 -9.72
N SER A 72 0.34 -12.77 -10.97
CA SER A 72 1.62 -13.14 -11.62
C SER A 72 2.84 -12.35 -11.09
N GLY A 73 2.68 -11.54 -10.04
CA GLY A 73 3.72 -10.69 -9.50
C GLY A 73 4.13 -9.55 -10.43
N ALA A 74 3.39 -9.26 -11.50
CA ALA A 74 3.67 -8.15 -12.44
C ALA A 74 3.10 -6.80 -11.97
N GLU A 75 2.09 -6.83 -11.09
CA GLU A 75 1.45 -5.62 -10.56
C GLU A 75 2.38 -4.90 -9.56
N PRO A 76 2.38 -3.56 -9.53
CA PRO A 76 3.13 -2.80 -8.55
C PRO A 76 2.56 -2.99 -7.14
N VAL A 77 3.46 -3.14 -6.17
CA VAL A 77 3.13 -3.19 -4.73
C VAL A 77 3.49 -1.84 -4.11
N CYS A 78 2.53 -1.19 -3.48
CA CYS A 78 2.68 0.12 -2.85
C CYS A 78 2.53 -0.02 -1.34
N PHE A 79 3.64 0.04 -0.63
CA PHE A 79 3.66 0.22 0.81
C PHE A 79 3.32 1.67 1.13
N ILE A 80 2.41 1.90 2.08
CA ILE A 80 2.17 3.22 2.64
C ILE A 80 2.46 3.20 4.13
N TYR A 81 3.44 4.01 4.54
CA TYR A 81 3.73 4.18 5.95
C TYR A 81 2.70 5.10 6.60
N ILE A 82 2.00 4.59 7.62
CA ILE A 82 1.06 5.37 8.42
C ILE A 82 1.76 5.70 9.74
N ASN A 83 2.16 6.96 9.92
CA ASN A 83 2.95 7.38 11.06
C ASN A 83 2.02 7.67 12.26
N PRO A 84 2.09 6.93 13.37
CA PRO A 84 1.25 7.19 14.55
C PRO A 84 1.56 8.52 15.25
N ARG A 85 2.69 9.16 14.92
CA ARG A 85 3.07 10.47 15.46
C ARG A 85 2.53 11.65 14.65
N THR A 86 2.02 11.41 13.44
CA THR A 86 1.35 12.45 12.64
C THR A 86 -0.15 12.43 12.90
N SER A 87 -0.83 13.53 12.57
CA SER A 87 -2.27 13.60 12.77
C SER A 87 -2.98 12.57 11.90
N LEU A 88 -4.18 12.12 12.34
CA LEU A 88 -5.02 11.23 11.52
C LEU A 88 -5.41 11.90 10.19
N ALA A 89 -5.58 13.22 10.18
CA ALA A 89 -5.91 13.97 8.97
C ALA A 89 -4.77 13.94 7.94
N ASP A 90 -3.52 14.09 8.39
CA ASP A 90 -2.36 14.03 7.49
C ASP A 90 -2.17 12.61 6.93
N ASN A 91 -2.31 11.59 7.77
CA ASN A 91 -2.27 10.20 7.32
C ASN A 91 -3.39 9.89 6.32
N ALA A 92 -4.61 10.42 6.56
CA ALA A 92 -5.73 10.27 5.64
C ALA A 92 -5.48 11.00 4.32
N ALA A 93 -4.92 12.21 4.34
CA ALA A 93 -4.56 12.95 3.13
C ALA A 93 -3.51 12.20 2.30
N ALA A 94 -2.50 11.60 2.94
CA ALA A 94 -1.50 10.78 2.26
C ALA A 94 -2.11 9.52 1.62
N LEU A 95 -3.07 8.88 2.29
CA LEU A 95 -3.85 7.77 1.70
C LEU A 95 -4.62 8.23 0.47
N VAL A 96 -5.36 9.34 0.56
CA VAL A 96 -6.12 9.89 -0.57
C VAL A 96 -5.21 10.24 -1.74
N GLN A 97 -4.05 10.84 -1.47
CA GLN A 97 -3.06 11.15 -2.50
C GLN A 97 -2.55 9.88 -3.19
N LEU A 98 -2.15 8.86 -2.43
CA LEU A 98 -1.68 7.59 -2.99
C LEU A 98 -2.75 6.92 -3.86
N PHE A 99 -3.97 6.81 -3.35
CA PHE A 99 -5.06 6.18 -4.09
C PHE A 99 -5.46 7.00 -5.33
N GLY A 100 -5.34 8.32 -5.28
CA GLY A 100 -5.51 9.19 -6.46
C GLY A 100 -4.47 8.92 -7.55
N GLN A 101 -3.22 8.62 -7.17
CA GLN A 101 -2.17 8.21 -8.12
C GLN A 101 -2.39 6.81 -8.71
N LEU A 102 -3.17 5.97 -8.01
CA LEU A 102 -3.48 4.60 -8.39
C LEU A 102 -4.80 4.46 -9.18
N ASP A 103 -5.51 5.56 -9.43
CA ASP A 103 -6.81 5.53 -10.10
C ASP A 103 -6.73 4.81 -11.46
N GLY A 104 -7.60 3.82 -11.64
CA GLY A 104 -7.66 3.00 -12.86
C GLY A 104 -6.51 1.99 -13.04
N MET A 105 -5.53 1.95 -12.13
CA MET A 105 -4.38 1.05 -12.17
C MET A 105 -4.65 -0.26 -11.41
N GLN A 106 -4.08 -1.35 -11.90
CA GLN A 106 -3.98 -2.59 -11.12
C GLN A 106 -2.74 -2.50 -10.24
N ALA A 107 -2.94 -2.56 -8.92
CA ALA A 107 -1.87 -2.46 -7.94
C ALA A 107 -2.31 -3.12 -6.62
N ALA A 108 -1.34 -3.45 -5.78
CA ALA A 108 -1.58 -3.84 -4.39
C ALA A 108 -1.11 -2.75 -3.44
N VAL A 109 -1.93 -2.36 -2.47
CA VAL A 109 -1.59 -1.42 -1.41
C VAL A 109 -1.44 -2.17 -0.09
N VAL A 110 -0.32 -1.93 0.60
CA VAL A 110 0.04 -2.53 1.87
C VAL A 110 0.23 -1.41 2.90
N PRO A 111 -0.75 -1.13 3.77
CA PRO A 111 -0.53 -0.18 4.85
C PRO A 111 0.37 -0.79 5.92
N ILE A 112 1.39 -0.05 6.33
CA ILE A 112 2.33 -0.46 7.36
C ILE A 112 2.43 0.62 8.44
N SER A 113 2.44 0.22 9.71
CA SER A 113 2.56 1.12 10.85
C SER A 113 3.03 0.36 12.08
N ALA A 114 3.65 1.07 13.01
CA ALA A 114 3.85 0.58 14.37
C ALA A 114 2.53 0.51 15.18
N SER A 115 1.42 1.03 14.65
CA SER A 115 0.10 1.03 15.28
C SER A 115 -1.00 0.62 14.29
N HIS A 116 -1.54 -0.58 14.45
CA HIS A 116 -2.65 -1.06 13.61
C HIS A 116 -3.95 -0.26 13.80
N ALA A 117 -4.18 0.29 15.00
CA ALA A 117 -5.30 1.19 15.25
C ALA A 117 -5.18 2.48 14.40
N THR A 118 -3.97 3.02 14.26
CA THR A 118 -3.74 4.21 13.43
C THR A 118 -4.03 3.94 11.96
N ILE A 119 -3.67 2.74 11.46
CA ILE A 119 -4.06 2.31 10.10
C ILE A 119 -5.58 2.39 9.96
N LEU A 120 -6.31 1.70 10.84
CA LEU A 120 -7.77 1.64 10.78
C LEU A 120 -8.41 3.04 10.78
N HIS A 121 -8.01 3.90 11.72
CA HIS A 121 -8.57 5.24 11.85
C HIS A 121 -8.24 6.14 10.66
N SER A 122 -7.03 6.00 10.09
CA SER A 122 -6.63 6.77 8.90
C SER A 122 -7.44 6.37 7.68
N PHE A 123 -7.68 5.06 7.48
CA PHE A 123 -8.55 4.57 6.41
C PHE A 123 -10.00 5.04 6.56
N ARG A 124 -10.58 4.95 7.77
CA ARG A 124 -11.94 5.45 8.03
C ARG A 124 -12.11 6.91 7.64
N MET A 125 -11.07 7.72 7.85
CA MET A 125 -11.09 9.14 7.50
C MET A 125 -10.85 9.40 6.01
N ALA A 126 -10.04 8.58 5.34
CA ALA A 126 -9.74 8.71 3.91
C ALA A 126 -10.91 8.26 3.01
N LEU A 127 -11.64 7.20 3.43
CA LEU A 127 -12.67 6.51 2.65
C LEU A 127 -13.71 7.39 1.95
N PRO A 128 -14.30 8.42 2.59
CA PRO A 128 -15.29 9.26 1.93
C PRO A 128 -14.76 9.89 0.63
N SER A 129 -13.45 10.17 0.58
CA SER A 129 -12.77 10.74 -0.58
C SER A 129 -12.36 9.71 -1.63
N LEU A 130 -12.43 8.41 -1.31
CA LEU A 130 -12.09 7.29 -2.19
C LEU A 130 -13.32 6.67 -2.88
N SER A 131 -14.50 7.22 -2.62
CA SER A 131 -15.77 6.76 -3.17
C SER A 131 -15.83 6.91 -4.70
N GLY A 132 -16.67 6.08 -5.35
CA GLY A 132 -16.90 6.15 -6.81
C GLY A 132 -16.11 5.16 -7.67
N GLY A 133 -15.58 4.07 -7.08
CA GLY A 133 -15.01 2.95 -7.84
C GLY A 133 -13.64 3.18 -8.47
N ARG A 134 -13.02 4.34 -8.24
CA ARG A 134 -11.68 4.71 -8.72
C ARG A 134 -10.59 3.72 -8.29
N VAL A 135 -10.75 3.17 -7.09
CA VAL A 135 -9.82 2.21 -6.49
C VAL A 135 -10.26 0.75 -6.66
N SER A 136 -11.29 0.47 -7.47
CA SER A 136 -11.83 -0.91 -7.62
C SER A 136 -10.85 -1.93 -8.19
N LYS A 137 -9.79 -1.47 -8.86
CA LYS A 137 -8.70 -2.31 -9.38
C LYS A 137 -7.51 -2.42 -8.41
N VAL A 138 -7.55 -1.68 -7.31
CA VAL A 138 -6.50 -1.65 -6.29
C VAL A 138 -6.84 -2.65 -5.20
N ARG A 139 -5.97 -3.63 -4.99
CA ARG A 139 -6.10 -4.61 -3.93
C ARG A 139 -5.58 -4.04 -2.62
N LEU A 140 -6.36 -4.14 -1.55
CA LEU A 140 -5.89 -3.87 -0.20
C LEU A 140 -5.36 -5.16 0.45
N LEU A 141 -4.08 -5.17 0.78
CA LEU A 141 -3.40 -6.25 1.50
C LEU A 141 -3.19 -5.82 2.95
N TYR A 142 -4.06 -6.26 3.86
CA TYR A 142 -3.92 -5.94 5.27
C TYR A 142 -3.15 -7.05 6.00
N ILE A 143 -1.99 -6.69 6.56
CA ILE A 143 -1.14 -7.58 7.36
C ILE A 143 -1.07 -6.97 8.75
N GLY A 144 -1.68 -7.62 9.74
CA GLY A 144 -1.77 -7.02 11.07
C GLY A 144 -2.76 -7.70 12.01
N ASP A 145 -3.21 -6.93 13.00
CA ASP A 145 -4.11 -7.39 14.05
C ASP A 145 -5.46 -7.91 13.51
N SER A 146 -5.82 -9.12 13.94
CA SER A 146 -7.09 -9.79 13.62
C SER A 146 -8.34 -9.06 14.05
N ALA A 147 -8.27 -8.27 15.13
CA ALA A 147 -9.38 -7.43 15.59
C ALA A 147 -9.79 -6.40 14.52
N ASN A 148 -8.84 -5.96 13.69
CA ASN A 148 -9.09 -4.98 12.64
C ASN A 148 -9.50 -5.61 11.31
N ARG A 149 -9.44 -6.94 11.16
CA ARG A 149 -9.79 -7.62 9.90
C ARG A 149 -11.18 -7.25 9.42
N GLY A 150 -12.20 -7.47 10.25
CA GLY A 150 -13.60 -7.24 9.88
C GLY A 150 -13.86 -5.78 9.46
N PRO A 151 -13.44 -4.79 10.26
CA PRO A 151 -13.51 -3.38 9.86
C PRO A 151 -12.75 -3.05 8.57
N MET A 152 -11.52 -3.55 8.39
CA MET A 152 -10.74 -3.31 7.16
C MET A 152 -11.39 -3.93 5.92
N GLU A 153 -11.96 -5.12 6.05
CA GLU A 153 -12.68 -5.81 4.98
C GLU A 153 -13.96 -5.06 4.58
N ALA A 154 -14.73 -4.57 5.56
CA ALA A 154 -15.91 -3.74 5.30
C ALA A 154 -15.55 -2.47 4.52
N MET A 155 -14.49 -1.78 4.95
CA MET A 155 -13.98 -0.57 4.29
C MET A 155 -13.49 -0.84 2.86
N ALA A 156 -12.82 -1.96 2.64
CA ALA A 156 -12.41 -2.38 1.30
C ALA A 156 -13.62 -2.61 0.40
N ASN A 157 -14.64 -3.30 0.91
CA ASN A 157 -15.88 -3.59 0.19
C ASN A 157 -16.68 -2.32 -0.17
N GLU A 158 -16.78 -1.35 0.74
CA GLU A 158 -17.41 -0.04 0.49
C GLU A 158 -16.76 0.72 -0.67
N SER A 159 -15.44 0.55 -0.87
CA SER A 159 -14.69 1.14 -1.98
C SER A 159 -14.53 0.21 -3.19
N HIS A 160 -15.17 -0.96 -3.17
CA HIS A 160 -15.02 -2.02 -4.17
C HIS A 160 -13.58 -2.50 -4.40
N MET A 161 -12.71 -2.39 -3.39
CA MET A 161 -11.34 -2.88 -3.43
C MET A 161 -11.30 -4.39 -3.12
N PRO A 162 -10.63 -5.22 -3.95
CA PRO A 162 -10.30 -6.58 -3.56
C PRO A 162 -9.51 -6.60 -2.25
N PHE A 163 -9.89 -7.44 -1.31
CA PHE A 163 -9.26 -7.51 0.02
C PHE A 163 -8.49 -8.82 0.19
N SER A 164 -7.34 -8.76 0.85
CA SER A 164 -6.62 -9.95 1.32
C SER A 164 -5.99 -9.67 2.68
N TYR A 165 -5.98 -10.67 3.54
CA TYR A 165 -5.61 -10.53 4.94
C TYR A 165 -4.60 -11.57 5.38
N HIS A 166 -3.64 -11.15 6.21
CA HIS A 166 -2.78 -12.03 6.99
C HIS A 166 -2.69 -11.52 8.43
N ALA A 167 -2.83 -12.44 9.40
CA ALA A 167 -2.72 -12.10 10.82
C ALA A 167 -1.25 -12.01 11.22
N LEU A 168 -0.89 -10.99 12.00
CA LEU A 168 0.32 -11.05 12.82
C LEU A 168 -0.06 -11.68 14.16
N TYR A 169 0.70 -12.70 14.57
CA TYR A 169 0.44 -13.54 15.75
C TYR A 169 0.52 -12.77 17.06
#